data_AF-A0A915M055-F1
#
_entry.id   AF-A0A915M055-F1
#
_cell.length_a   1.000
_cell.length_b   1.000
_cell.length_c   1.000
_cell.angle_alpha   90.00
_cell.angle_beta   90.00
_cell.angle_gamma   90.00
#
_symmetry.space_group_name_H-M   'P 1'
#
loop_
_entity.id
_entity.type
_entity.pdbx_description
1 polymer ?
#
loop_
_entity_poly.entity_id
_entity_poly.type
_entity_poly.pdbx_seq_one_letter_code
_entity_poly.pdbx_strand_id
1 'polypeptide(L)'
;MDWDFYCGQQQALNLWADEVEMIWREAGYQIEIIVTERAFHATELAEKICLDRVDMLALGGGDGIVSEALHGLCSRADHERALRLPILHLPMGTGNALASSIAYQANPSLPFSEPFPPRGSFCQQMALMAIRPTFNRLCLYQLGANG
;
A
#
# COMPACT_ATOMS: atom_id res chain seq x y z
N MET A 1 -21.96 -14.08 10.14
CA MET A 1 -22.36 -13.86 8.74
C MET A 1 -21.12 -13.25 8.11
N ASP A 2 -20.23 -14.08 7.55
CA ASP A 2 -18.85 -13.70 7.20
C ASP A 2 -18.52 -14.03 5.73
N TRP A 3 -19.45 -13.75 4.82
CA TRP A 3 -19.25 -14.05 3.39
C TRP A 3 -18.64 -12.88 2.60
N ASP A 4 -18.62 -11.65 3.14
CA ASP A 4 -18.15 -10.46 2.42
C ASP A 4 -16.62 -10.28 2.43
N PHE A 5 -15.89 -10.88 3.38
CA PHE A 5 -14.42 -10.74 3.47
C PHE A 5 -13.68 -11.48 2.34
N TYR A 6 -14.18 -12.62 1.87
CA TYR A 6 -13.51 -13.44 0.87
C TYR A 6 -13.63 -12.88 -0.55
N CYS A 7 -14.72 -12.18 -0.88
CA CYS A 7 -14.92 -11.63 -2.23
C CYS A 7 -13.88 -10.55 -2.56
N GLY A 8 -13.59 -9.67 -1.59
CA GLY A 8 -12.56 -8.63 -1.75
C GLY A 8 -11.13 -9.20 -1.82
N GLN A 9 -10.81 -10.20 -0.99
CA GLN A 9 -9.49 -10.83 -0.99
C GLN A 9 -9.21 -11.61 -2.27
N GLN A 10 -10.17 -12.40 -2.75
CA GLN A 10 -10.00 -13.13 -4.00
C GLN A 10 -9.88 -12.18 -5.20
N GLN A 11 -10.67 -11.09 -5.21
CA GLN A 11 -10.54 -10.07 -6.25
C GLN A 11 -9.18 -9.38 -6.21
N ALA A 12 -8.64 -9.08 -5.02
CA ALA A 12 -7.31 -8.50 -4.86
C ALA A 12 -6.20 -9.45 -5.35
N LEU A 13 -6.31 -10.75 -5.05
CA LEU A 13 -5.36 -11.76 -5.54
C LEU A 13 -5.40 -11.91 -7.07
N ASN A 14 -6.58 -11.85 -7.67
CA ASN A 14 -6.70 -11.87 -9.13
C ASN A 14 -6.06 -10.60 -9.74
N LEU A 15 -6.36 -9.42 -9.19
CA LEU A 15 -5.73 -8.17 -9.62
C LEU A 15 -4.20 -8.21 -9.45
N TRP A 16 -3.71 -8.82 -8.37
CA TRP A 16 -2.27 -9.02 -8.19
C TRP A 16 -1.68 -9.86 -9.32
N ALA A 17 -2.25 -11.04 -9.59
CA ALA A 17 -1.76 -11.97 -10.59
C ALA A 17 -1.83 -11.38 -12.01
N ASP A 18 -2.94 -10.71 -12.32
CA ASP A 18 -3.23 -10.18 -13.66
C ASP A 18 -2.44 -8.89 -13.95
N GLU A 19 -2.24 -8.03 -12.94
CA GLU A 19 -1.81 -6.64 -13.17
C GLU A 19 -0.44 -6.28 -12.57
N VAL A 20 0.02 -6.98 -11.52
CA VAL A 20 1.20 -6.54 -10.74
C VAL A 20 2.33 -7.57 -10.79
N GLU A 21 2.01 -8.86 -10.67
CA GLU A 21 3.00 -9.91 -10.46
C GLU A 21 4.06 -9.94 -11.55
N MET A 22 3.65 -9.92 -12.82
CA MET A 22 4.58 -9.94 -13.95
C MET A 22 5.48 -8.70 -13.97
N ILE A 23 4.93 -7.51 -13.69
CA ILE A 23 5.68 -6.26 -13.71
C ILE A 23 6.84 -6.30 -12.70
N TRP A 24 6.57 -6.79 -11.49
CA TRP A 24 7.60 -6.83 -10.44
C TRP A 24 8.56 -7.99 -10.58
N ARG A 25 8.11 -9.15 -11.08
CA ARG A 25 8.99 -10.27 -11.44
C ARG A 25 10.00 -9.86 -12.51
N GLU A 26 9.54 -9.20 -13.59
CA GLU A 26 10.43 -8.71 -14.65
C GLU A 26 11.36 -7.58 -14.18
N ALA A 27 10.92 -6.78 -13.20
CA ALA A 27 11.77 -5.78 -12.56
C ALA A 27 12.76 -6.37 -11.53
N GLY A 28 12.73 -7.69 -11.29
CA GLY A 28 13.69 -8.39 -10.41
C GLY A 28 13.38 -8.30 -8.92
N TYR A 29 12.15 -7.95 -8.52
CA TYR A 29 11.76 -7.92 -7.11
C TYR A 29 11.62 -9.32 -6.53
N GLN A 30 12.11 -9.50 -5.31
CA GLN A 30 11.80 -10.67 -4.47
C GLN A 30 10.56 -10.34 -3.64
N ILE A 31 9.47 -11.06 -3.88
CA ILE A 31 8.15 -10.71 -3.35
C ILE A 31 7.69 -11.83 -2.41
N GLU A 32 7.38 -11.45 -1.17
CA GLU A 32 6.67 -12.29 -0.21
C GLU A 32 5.24 -11.78 -0.08
N ILE A 33 4.25 -12.62 -0.40
CA ILE A 33 2.83 -12.27 -0.34
C ILE A 33 2.24 -12.86 0.93
N ILE A 34 1.64 -12.01 1.75
CA ILE A 34 0.89 -12.40 2.95
C ILE A 34 -0.55 -11.93 2.79
N VAL A 35 -1.49 -12.88 2.79
CA VAL A 35 -2.93 -12.57 2.74
C VAL A 35 -3.42 -12.30 4.15
N THR A 36 -4.10 -11.17 4.35
CA THR A 36 -4.71 -10.85 5.64
C THR A 36 -5.95 -11.73 5.86
N GLU A 37 -6.16 -12.25 7.07
CA GLU A 37 -7.24 -13.24 7.32
C GLU A 37 -8.38 -12.65 8.15
N ARG A 38 -8.10 -11.57 8.88
CA ARG A 38 -9.03 -10.92 9.81
C ARG A 38 -8.69 -9.44 9.95
N ALA A 39 -9.64 -8.68 10.50
CA ALA A 39 -9.41 -7.30 10.89
C ALA A 39 -8.18 -7.18 11.81
N PHE A 40 -7.40 -6.12 11.63
CA PHE A 40 -6.14 -5.84 12.35
C PHE A 40 -5.01 -6.84 12.10
N HIS A 41 -5.16 -7.80 11.18
CA HIS A 41 -4.04 -8.69 10.83
C HIS A 41 -2.89 -7.91 10.20
N ALA A 42 -3.17 -6.89 9.37
CA ALA A 42 -2.14 -6.02 8.80
C ALA A 42 -1.39 -5.24 9.89
N THR A 43 -2.07 -4.83 10.96
CA THR A 43 -1.45 -4.18 12.13
C THR A 43 -0.45 -5.10 12.80
N GLU A 44 -0.84 -6.34 13.10
CA GLU A 44 0.05 -7.32 13.75
C GLU A 44 1.27 -7.69 12.88
N LEU A 45 1.06 -7.81 11.57
CA LEU A 45 2.15 -8.08 10.62
C LEU A 45 3.12 -6.91 10.54
N ALA A 46 2.61 -5.68 10.43
CA ALA A 46 3.43 -4.47 10.37
C ALA A 46 4.19 -4.22 11.69
N GLU A 47 3.59 -4.54 12.83
CA GLU A 47 4.26 -4.47 14.14
C GLU A 47 5.43 -5.46 14.22
N LYS A 48 5.31 -6.65 13.62
CA LYS A 48 6.31 -7.74 13.71
C LYS A 48 7.30 -7.79 12.56
N ILE A 49 7.15 -6.94 11.53
CA ILE A 49 7.99 -6.98 10.34
C ILE A 49 9.47 -6.75 10.69
N CYS A 50 10.37 -7.52 10.06
CA CYS A 50 11.81 -7.32 10.20
C CYS A 50 12.28 -6.28 9.18
N LEU A 51 12.47 -5.04 9.62
CA LEU A 51 12.87 -3.91 8.75
C LEU A 51 14.20 -4.13 8.01
N ASP A 52 15.06 -5.01 8.50
CA ASP A 52 16.35 -5.36 7.87
C ASP A 52 16.20 -6.36 6.71
N ARG A 53 15.02 -6.97 6.55
CA ARG A 53 14.74 -7.98 5.51
C ARG A 53 13.89 -7.43 4.36
N VAL A 54 13.39 -6.21 4.48
CA VAL A 54 12.46 -5.62 3.52
C VAL A 54 12.89 -4.21 3.15
N ASP A 55 12.92 -3.93 1.85
CA ASP A 55 13.21 -2.58 1.34
C ASP A 55 11.95 -1.71 1.24
N MET A 56 10.77 -2.34 1.15
CA MET A 56 9.48 -1.66 0.98
C MET A 56 8.36 -2.56 1.50
N LEU A 57 7.29 -1.93 2.02
CA LEU A 57 6.03 -2.58 2.36
C LEU A 57 4.96 -2.24 1.33
N ALA A 58 4.52 -3.22 0.56
CA ALA A 58 3.41 -3.08 -0.37
C ALA A 58 2.09 -3.55 0.26
N LEU A 59 1.06 -2.70 0.18
CA LEU A 59 -0.23 -2.93 0.81
C LEU A 59 -1.31 -3.03 -0.27
N GLY A 60 -1.76 -4.25 -0.55
CA GLY A 60 -2.84 -4.54 -1.50
C GLY A 60 -4.20 -4.51 -0.83
N GLY A 61 -5.02 -3.52 -1.16
CA GLY A 61 -6.35 -3.39 -0.58
C GLY A 61 -6.95 -2.01 -0.84
N GLY A 62 -7.82 -1.57 0.06
CA GLY A 62 -8.29 -0.19 0.10
C GLY A 62 -7.62 0.61 1.22
N ASP A 63 -8.03 1.86 1.41
CA ASP A 63 -7.40 2.81 2.35
C ASP A 63 -7.29 2.25 3.80
N GLY A 64 -8.20 1.37 4.20
CA GLY A 64 -8.19 0.72 5.51
C GLY A 64 -6.93 -0.12 5.78
N ILE A 65 -6.40 -0.84 4.78
CA ILE A 65 -5.20 -1.67 4.99
C ILE A 65 -3.97 -0.80 5.28
N VAL A 66 -3.93 0.40 4.70
CA VAL A 66 -2.85 1.37 4.95
C VAL A 66 -2.95 1.92 6.35
N SER A 67 -4.15 2.27 6.82
CA SER A 67 -4.34 2.70 8.21
C SER A 67 -3.94 1.61 9.21
N GLU A 68 -4.31 0.35 8.96
CA GLU A 68 -3.95 -0.77 9.83
C GLU A 68 -2.43 -0.98 9.90
N ALA A 69 -1.75 -0.96 8.75
CA ALA A 69 -0.31 -1.13 8.69
C ALA A 69 0.43 0.03 9.36
N LEU A 70 0.00 1.29 9.12
CA LEU A 70 0.58 2.46 9.78
C LEU A 70 0.41 2.41 11.30
N HIS A 71 -0.75 1.99 11.81
CA HIS A 71 -0.93 1.78 13.24
C HIS A 71 0.04 0.73 13.80
N GLY A 72 0.29 -0.35 13.06
CA GLY A 72 1.26 -1.38 13.45
C GLY A 72 2.69 -0.84 13.50
N LEU A 73 3.13 -0.09 12.48
CA LEU A 73 4.45 0.54 12.45
C LEU A 73 4.63 1.57 13.58
N CYS A 74 3.60 2.37 13.88
CA CYS A 74 3.61 3.35 14.97
C CYS A 74 3.65 2.71 16.37
N SER A 75 3.12 1.50 16.52
CA SER A 75 3.07 0.80 17.82
C SER A 75 4.41 0.19 18.21
N ARG A 76 5.38 0.14 17.30
CA ARG A 76 6.70 -0.44 17.54
C ARG A 76 7.58 0.47 18.40
N ALA A 77 8.47 -0.15 19.17
CA ALA A 77 9.49 0.59 19.93
C ALA A 77 10.47 1.37 19.02
N ASP A 78 10.74 0.88 17.81
CA ASP A 78 11.58 1.52 16.80
C ASP A 78 10.75 2.27 15.73
N HIS A 79 9.58 2.81 16.08
CA HIS A 79 8.66 3.45 15.15
C HIS A 79 9.30 4.54 14.28
N GLU A 80 10.27 5.31 14.78
CA GLU A 80 10.97 6.33 13.99
C GLU A 80 11.73 5.74 12.80
N ARG A 81 12.27 4.53 12.97
CA ARG A 81 12.92 3.76 11.91
C ARG A 81 11.85 3.11 11.03
N ALA A 82 10.84 2.51 11.64
CA ALA A 82 9.77 1.80 10.94
C ALA A 82 9.00 2.72 9.96
N LEU A 83 8.71 3.96 10.36
CA LEU A 83 8.01 4.96 9.53
C LEU A 83 8.86 5.51 8.37
N ARG A 84 10.16 5.16 8.30
CA ARG A 84 11.01 5.46 7.14
C ARG A 84 10.95 4.36 6.09
N LEU A 85 10.38 3.20 6.40
CA LEU A 85 10.16 2.13 5.42
C LEU A 85 9.22 2.67 4.32
N PRO A 86 9.62 2.63 3.05
CA PRO A 86 8.74 2.99 1.95
C PRO A 86 7.46 2.15 1.98
N ILE A 87 6.32 2.82 1.87
CA ILE A 87 5.00 2.18 1.79
C ILE A 87 4.42 2.45 0.41
N LEU A 88 3.99 1.38 -0.25
CA LEU A 88 3.24 1.44 -1.49
C LEU A 88 1.80 0.97 -1.24
N HIS A 89 0.83 1.77 -1.65
CA HIS A 89 -0.57 1.36 -1.68
C HIS A 89 -0.93 0.85 -3.07
N LEU A 90 -1.31 -0.43 -3.17
CA LEU A 90 -1.86 -1.04 -4.38
C LEU A 90 -3.40 -1.01 -4.29
N PRO A 91 -4.09 -0.27 -5.18
CA PRO A 91 -5.52 0.05 -5.10
C PRO A 91 -6.41 -1.12 -5.53
N MET A 92 -6.37 -2.20 -4.76
CA MET A 92 -7.08 -3.45 -5.02
C MET A 92 -8.43 -3.53 -4.30
N GLY A 93 -8.75 -2.55 -3.45
CA GLY A 93 -10.00 -2.47 -2.70
C GLY A 93 -11.06 -1.60 -3.35
N THR A 94 -12.11 -1.31 -2.58
CA THR A 94 -13.24 -0.45 -2.98
C THR A 94 -13.00 1.03 -2.68
N GLY A 95 -12.30 1.36 -1.60
CA GLY A 95 -11.88 2.72 -1.26
C GLY A 95 -10.40 2.91 -1.52
N ASN A 96 -10.04 3.68 -2.55
CA ASN A 96 -8.65 3.90 -2.97
C ASN A 96 -8.30 5.40 -3.00
N ALA A 97 -8.93 6.21 -2.15
CA ALA A 97 -8.79 7.66 -2.17
C ALA A 97 -7.34 8.08 -1.85
N LEU A 98 -6.64 7.33 -1.00
CA LEU A 98 -5.24 7.57 -0.67
C LEU A 98 -4.34 7.30 -1.87
N ALA A 99 -4.53 6.16 -2.57
CA ALA A 99 -3.77 5.86 -3.78
C ALA A 99 -3.99 6.92 -4.85
N SER A 100 -5.25 7.33 -5.09
CA SER A 100 -5.58 8.38 -6.06
C SER A 100 -4.90 9.71 -5.71
N SER A 101 -4.90 10.08 -4.43
CA SER A 101 -4.26 11.32 -3.97
C SER A 101 -2.74 11.30 -4.16
N ILE A 102 -2.10 10.16 -3.87
CA ILE A 102 -0.65 9.97 -4.07
C ILE A 102 -0.31 10.01 -5.55
N ALA A 103 -1.07 9.30 -6.39
CA ALA A 103 -0.87 9.27 -7.84
C ALA A 103 -0.98 10.68 -8.45
N TYR A 104 -2.00 11.44 -8.03
CA TYR A 104 -2.17 12.83 -8.44
C TYR A 104 -0.97 13.71 -8.07
N GLN A 105 -0.47 13.59 -6.83
CA GLN A 105 0.70 14.36 -6.38
C GLN A 105 2.01 13.94 -7.06
N ALA A 106 2.17 12.65 -7.36
CA ALA A 106 3.37 12.12 -7.99
C ALA A 106 3.50 12.53 -9.46
N ASN A 107 2.39 12.90 -10.12
CA ASN A 107 2.44 13.32 -11.52
C ASN A 107 1.37 14.35 -11.90
N PRO A 108 1.52 15.61 -11.47
CA PRO A 108 0.54 16.68 -11.74
C PRO A 108 0.44 17.08 -13.22
N SER A 109 1.43 16.70 -14.03
CA SER A 109 1.56 17.06 -15.45
C SER A 109 1.16 15.94 -16.43
N LEU A 110 0.93 14.71 -15.95
CA LEU A 110 0.41 13.66 -16.82
C LEU A 110 -1.09 13.90 -17.09
N PRO A 111 -1.60 13.55 -18.29
CA PRO A 111 -3.01 13.70 -18.66
C PRO A 111 -3.93 12.70 -17.92
N PHE A 112 -3.55 12.25 -16.72
CA PHE A 112 -4.37 11.46 -15.81
C PHE A 112 -5.46 12.35 -15.19
N SER A 113 -6.30 12.91 -16.05
CA SER A 113 -7.52 13.63 -15.69
C SER A 113 -8.69 12.70 -15.36
N GLU A 114 -8.47 11.37 -15.35
CA GLU A 114 -9.37 10.46 -14.67
C GLU A 114 -8.84 10.22 -13.26
N PRO A 115 -9.41 10.88 -12.22
CA PRO A 115 -9.02 10.64 -10.83
C PRO A 115 -9.25 9.19 -10.35
N PHE A 116 -9.85 8.35 -11.21
CA PHE A 116 -10.22 6.97 -10.95
C PHE A 116 -10.08 6.11 -12.22
N PRO A 117 -8.84 5.78 -12.66
CA PRO A 117 -8.68 4.84 -13.77
C PRO A 117 -9.31 3.48 -13.39
N PRO A 118 -9.74 2.67 -14.38
CA PRO A 118 -10.25 1.33 -14.12
C PRO A 118 -9.27 0.54 -13.22
N ARG A 119 -9.80 -0.17 -12.21
CA ARG A 119 -9.01 -0.81 -11.13
C ARG A 119 -7.78 -1.58 -11.61
N GLY A 120 -7.89 -2.32 -12.71
CA GLY A 120 -6.76 -3.06 -13.30
C GLY A 120 -5.62 -2.13 -13.74
N SER A 121 -5.93 -1.18 -14.62
CA SER A 121 -4.97 -0.17 -15.09
C SER A 121 -4.39 0.68 -13.96
N PHE A 122 -5.15 0.91 -12.88
CA PHE A 122 -4.65 1.65 -11.73
C PHE A 122 -3.62 0.85 -10.93
N CYS A 123 -3.85 -0.45 -10.73
CA CYS A 123 -2.90 -1.35 -10.07
C CYS A 123 -1.58 -1.43 -10.86
N GLN A 124 -1.64 -1.54 -12.18
CA GLN A 124 -0.44 -1.52 -13.05
C GLN A 124 0.36 -0.22 -12.89
N GLN A 125 -0.32 0.92 -12.86
CA GLN A 125 0.34 2.23 -12.71
C GLN A 125 1.06 2.34 -11.37
N MET A 126 0.40 1.94 -10.28
CA MET A 126 1.01 1.96 -8.95
C MET A 126 2.17 0.96 -8.85
N ALA A 127 2.06 -0.19 -9.50
CA ALA A 127 3.15 -1.16 -9.61
C ALA A 127 4.37 -0.60 -10.36
N LEU A 128 4.16 0.12 -11.46
CA LEU A 128 5.23 0.79 -12.21
C LEU A 128 5.87 1.93 -11.42
N MET A 129 5.09 2.68 -10.63
CA MET A 129 5.61 3.72 -9.73
C MET A 129 6.61 3.14 -8.71
N ALA A 130 6.44 1.89 -8.29
CA ALA A 130 7.38 1.23 -7.37
C ALA A 130 8.77 1.01 -7.98
N ILE A 131 8.84 0.78 -9.30
CA ILE A 131 10.10 0.55 -10.03
C ILE A 131 10.89 1.85 -10.21
N ARG A 132 10.19 2.99 -10.34
CA ARG A 132 10.79 4.32 -10.43
C ARG A 132 10.14 5.28 -9.43
N PRO A 133 10.42 5.09 -8.13
CA PRO A 133 9.73 5.84 -7.08
C PRO A 133 10.09 7.32 -7.14
N THR A 134 9.08 8.16 -7.32
CA THR A 134 9.17 9.58 -6.97
C THR A 134 8.83 9.68 -5.49
N PHE A 135 9.85 9.78 -4.64
CA PHE A 135 9.66 9.74 -3.18
C PHE A 135 8.98 11.03 -2.68
N ASN A 136 7.69 10.93 -2.36
CA ASN A 136 7.00 11.93 -1.56
C ASN A 136 7.10 11.54 -0.08
N ARG A 137 7.85 12.31 0.71
CA ARG A 137 7.93 12.06 2.16
C ARG A 137 6.57 12.32 2.79
N LEU A 138 6.00 11.33 3.47
CA LEU A 138 4.91 11.54 4.40
C LEU A 138 5.42 12.41 5.56
N CYS A 139 5.06 13.68 5.55
CA CYS A 139 5.31 14.57 6.67
C CYS A 139 4.15 14.39 7.67
N LEU A 140 4.38 13.57 8.70
CA LEU A 140 3.47 13.50 9.84
C LEU A 140 3.63 14.82 10.62
N TYR A 141 2.64 15.69 10.52
CA TYR A 141 2.57 16.86 11.39
C TYR A 141 2.31 16.38 12.81
N GLN A 142 3.29 16.55 13.70
CA GLN A 142 2.97 16.59 15.13
C GLN A 142 2.11 17.83 15.36
N LEU A 143 0.80 17.62 15.54
CA LEU A 143 -0.04 18.64 16.16
C LEU A 143 0.47 18.78 17.60
N GLY A 144 1.24 19.84 17.85
CA GLY A 144 1.65 20.18 19.20
C GLY A 144 0.41 20.26 20.08
N ALA A 145 0.37 19.43 21.13
CA ALA A 145 -0.54 19.63 22.24
C ALA A 145 -0.14 20.95 22.90
N ASN A 146 -0.74 22.05 22.44
CA ASN A 146 -0.63 23.33 23.11
C ASN A 146 -1.34 23.17 24.47
N GLY A 147 -0.57 23.36 25.54
CA GLY A 147 -1.07 23.50 26.90
C GLY A 147 -1.84 24.80 27.11
#